data_AF-A0A2V9XBV2-F1
#
_entry.id   AF-A0A2V9XBV2-F1
#
_cell.length_a   1.000
_cell.length_b   1.000
_cell.length_c   1.000
_cell.angle_alpha   90.00
_cell.angle_beta   90.00
_cell.angle_gamma   90.00
#
_symmetry.space_group_name_H-M   'P 1'
#
loop_
_entity.id
_entity.type
_entity.pdbx_description
1 polymer ?
#
loop_
_entity_poly.entity_id
_entity_poly.type
_entity_poly.pdbx_seq_one_letter_code
_entity_poly.pdbx_strand_id
1 'polypeptide(L)'
;EVKYLPIEIHRPGEIDVNQIQPPGLLFLENRYVVPGGRFNEMYGWDSYFEILGLLRDGRLDLARGMVENFFFEIEHYGTILNANRTYFLTRSQPPFLTSMIMAVYQAEKAAGKADSGWLAKAYGYASKDYEMWNR
;
A
#
# COMPACT_ATOMS: atom_id res chain seq x y z
N GLU A 1 -13.05 -14.83 -10.69
CA GLU A 1 -14.24 -13.94 -10.78
C GLU A 1 -13.92 -12.68 -10.00
N VAL A 2 -14.22 -11.50 -10.54
CA VAL A 2 -14.04 -10.22 -9.83
C VAL A 2 -15.36 -9.87 -9.13
N LYS A 3 -15.30 -9.45 -7.87
CA LYS A 3 -16.46 -9.04 -7.08
C LYS A 3 -16.18 -7.69 -6.44
N TYR A 4 -17.22 -6.88 -6.30
CA TYR A 4 -17.15 -5.60 -5.60
C TYR A 4 -17.31 -5.80 -4.10
N LEU A 5 -16.69 -4.94 -3.31
CA LEU A 5 -16.97 -4.85 -1.88
C LEU A 5 -18.41 -4.35 -1.66
N PRO A 6 -19.10 -4.82 -0.61
CA PRO A 6 -20.50 -4.47 -0.37
C PRO A 6 -20.69 -3.02 0.06
N ILE A 7 -19.65 -2.38 0.58
CA ILE A 7 -19.61 -0.98 1.00
C ILE A 7 -18.26 -0.36 0.62
N GLU A 8 -18.23 0.96 0.55
CA GLU A 8 -17.01 1.73 0.62
C GLU A 8 -16.46 1.70 2.06
N ILE A 9 -15.16 1.53 2.22
CA ILE A 9 -14.51 1.38 3.52
C ILE A 9 -13.63 2.60 3.74
N HIS A 10 -13.97 3.40 4.75
CA HIS A 10 -13.20 4.57 5.13
C HIS A 10 -12.31 4.30 6.34
N ARG A 11 -12.59 3.23 7.11
CA ARG A 11 -11.82 2.88 8.32
C ARG A 11 -11.75 1.36 8.56
N PRO A 12 -10.69 0.89 9.23
CA PRO A 12 -10.63 -0.49 9.69
C PRO A 12 -11.83 -0.85 10.57
N GLY A 13 -12.48 -1.97 10.28
CA GLY A 13 -13.58 -2.49 11.08
C GLY A 13 -14.99 -1.98 10.72
N GLU A 14 -15.15 -1.13 9.70
CA GLU A 14 -16.48 -0.73 9.20
C GLU A 14 -17.24 -1.87 8.53
N ILE A 15 -16.52 -2.93 8.12
CA ILE A 15 -17.09 -4.12 7.50
C ILE A 15 -16.89 -5.35 8.40
N ASP A 16 -17.94 -6.15 8.54
CA ASP A 16 -17.84 -7.50 9.08
C ASP A 16 -17.27 -8.43 8.00
N VAL A 17 -15.97 -8.72 8.11
CA VAL A 17 -15.23 -9.55 7.14
C VAL A 17 -15.79 -10.97 6.99
N ASN A 18 -16.58 -11.46 7.96
CA ASN A 18 -17.22 -12.78 7.87
C ASN A 18 -18.36 -12.83 6.83
N GLN A 19 -18.87 -11.66 6.42
CA GLN A 19 -19.89 -11.53 5.38
C GLN A 19 -19.29 -11.62 3.97
N ILE A 20 -17.97 -11.50 3.83
CA ILE A 20 -17.29 -11.65 2.54
C ILE A 20 -16.93 -13.12 2.34
N GLN A 21 -17.81 -13.86 1.65
CA GLN A 21 -17.61 -15.28 1.36
C GLN A 21 -17.60 -15.57 -0.16
N PRO A 22 -16.57 -16.26 -0.67
CA PRO A 22 -15.35 -16.68 0.02
C PRO A 22 -14.41 -15.47 0.32
N PRO A 23 -13.47 -15.60 1.28
CA PRO A 23 -12.40 -14.62 1.43
C PRO A 23 -11.56 -14.53 0.15
N GLY A 24 -11.03 -13.34 -0.12
CA GLY A 24 -10.40 -13.05 -1.40
C GLY A 24 -9.21 -12.10 -1.31
N LEU A 25 -8.48 -12.03 -2.42
CA LEU A 25 -7.46 -11.01 -2.67
C LEU A 25 -8.16 -9.69 -3.04
N LEU A 26 -7.69 -8.59 -2.47
CA LEU A 26 -8.16 -7.24 -2.76
C LEU A 26 -7.38 -6.67 -3.94
N PHE A 27 -8.10 -5.93 -4.79
CA PHE A 27 -7.53 -5.31 -5.97
C PHE A 27 -6.52 -4.23 -5.59
N LEU A 28 -5.45 -4.13 -6.37
CA LEU A 28 -4.46 -3.06 -6.32
C LEU A 28 -4.11 -2.68 -7.78
N GLU A 29 -3.92 -1.40 -8.05
CA GLU A 29 -3.74 -0.89 -9.42
C GLU A 29 -2.40 -1.26 -10.04
N ASN A 30 -1.35 -1.32 -9.23
CA ASN A 30 0.01 -1.56 -9.68
C ASN A 30 0.46 -2.99 -9.38
N ARG A 31 1.39 -3.49 -10.20
CA ARG A 31 2.12 -4.73 -9.89
C ARG A 31 2.92 -4.56 -8.60
N TYR A 32 3.05 -5.64 -7.83
CA TYR A 32 3.76 -5.65 -6.56
C TYR A 32 4.61 -6.91 -6.40
N VAL A 33 5.57 -6.84 -5.49
CA VAL A 33 6.35 -7.99 -5.01
C VAL A 33 5.64 -8.58 -3.79
N VAL A 34 5.87 -9.87 -3.56
CA VAL A 34 5.35 -10.61 -2.40
C VAL A 34 6.53 -11.21 -1.63
N PRO A 35 6.40 -11.45 -0.30
CA PRO A 35 7.51 -11.97 0.52
C PRO A 35 8.04 -13.33 0.05
N GLY A 36 7.24 -14.08 -0.71
CA GLY A 36 7.62 -15.33 -1.38
C GLY A 36 7.00 -16.58 -0.77
N GLY A 37 7.35 -17.74 -1.34
CA GLY A 37 6.82 -19.03 -0.91
C GLY A 37 5.32 -19.16 -1.16
N ARG A 38 4.53 -19.25 -0.08
CA ARG A 38 3.07 -19.45 -0.14
C ARG A 38 2.26 -18.15 -0.23
N PHE A 39 2.91 -17.00 -0.08
CA PHE A 39 2.25 -15.70 -0.08
C PHE A 39 2.07 -15.20 -1.53
N ASN A 40 0.90 -14.65 -1.81
CA ASN A 40 0.55 -14.02 -3.09
C ASN A 40 -0.10 -12.63 -2.90
N GLU A 41 0.01 -12.09 -1.69
CA GLU A 41 -0.46 -10.79 -1.26
C GLU A 41 0.69 -9.81 -1.10
N MET A 42 0.41 -8.53 -1.33
CA MET A 42 1.28 -7.44 -0.92
C MET A 42 1.15 -7.25 0.60
N TYR A 43 2.27 -7.24 1.30
CA TYR A 43 2.32 -7.05 2.76
C TYR A 43 2.80 -5.64 3.11
N GLY A 44 2.22 -5.05 4.16
CA GLY A 44 2.47 -3.65 4.55
C GLY A 44 3.94 -3.34 4.79
N TRP A 45 4.51 -3.82 5.89
CA TRP A 45 5.90 -3.49 6.27
C TRP A 45 6.97 -4.24 5.45
N ASP A 46 6.72 -5.47 5.00
CA ASP A 46 7.64 -6.24 4.15
C ASP A 46 7.98 -5.45 2.87
N SER A 47 6.97 -4.78 2.29
CA SER A 47 7.11 -3.96 1.10
C SER A 47 8.18 -2.87 1.24
N TYR A 48 8.48 -2.37 2.44
CA TYR A 48 9.52 -1.36 2.61
C TYR A 48 10.90 -1.93 2.24
N PHE A 49 11.21 -3.13 2.73
CA PHE A 49 12.47 -3.79 2.45
C PHE A 49 12.56 -4.26 0.99
N GLU A 50 11.44 -4.72 0.43
CA GLU A 50 11.34 -5.06 -0.99
C GLU A 50 11.59 -3.84 -1.88
N ILE A 51 10.97 -2.69 -1.57
CA ILE A 51 11.18 -1.41 -2.25
C ILE A 51 12.66 -1.02 -2.22
N LEU A 52 13.33 -1.10 -1.06
CA LEU A 52 14.77 -0.80 -0.98
C LEU A 52 15.61 -1.71 -1.89
N GLY A 53 15.26 -2.99 -1.98
CA GLY A 53 15.90 -3.93 -2.90
C GLY A 53 15.65 -3.58 -4.38
N LEU A 54 14.40 -3.28 -4.73
CA LEU A 54 14.00 -2.87 -6.07
C LEU A 54 14.71 -1.60 -6.53
N LEU A 55 14.82 -0.60 -5.66
CA LEU A 55 15.53 0.64 -5.96
C LEU A 55 17.02 0.39 -6.22
N ARG A 56 17.66 -0.50 -5.47
CA ARG A 56 19.06 -0.91 -5.71
C ARG A 56 19.24 -1.65 -7.04
N ASP A 57 18.21 -2.39 -7.48
CA ASP A 57 18.18 -3.11 -8.76
C ASP A 57 17.68 -2.22 -9.94
N GLY A 58 17.51 -0.91 -9.74
CA GLY A 58 17.06 0.02 -10.78
C GLY A 58 15.59 -0.14 -11.18
N ARG A 59 14.78 -0.86 -10.39
CA ARG A 59 13.35 -1.14 -10.64
C ARG A 59 12.45 -0.04 -10.09
N LEU A 60 12.78 1.21 -10.42
CA LEU A 60 12.13 2.42 -9.89
C LEU A 60 10.61 2.44 -10.10
N ASP A 61 10.14 2.11 -11.31
CA ASP A 61 8.71 2.14 -11.64
C ASP A 61 7.91 1.12 -10.80
N LEU A 62 8.50 -0.04 -10.51
CA LEU A 62 7.86 -1.06 -9.67
C LEU A 62 7.82 -0.62 -8.20
N ALA A 63 8.92 -0.03 -7.70
CA ALA A 63 8.98 0.52 -6.35
C ALA A 63 7.95 1.65 -6.16
N ARG A 64 7.84 2.58 -7.12
CA ARG A 64 6.83 3.65 -7.09
C ARG A 64 5.41 3.08 -7.14
N GLY A 65 5.15 2.12 -8.02
CA GLY A 65 3.84 1.47 -8.11
C GLY A 65 3.42 0.78 -6.81
N MET A 66 4.37 0.16 -6.09
CA MET A 66 4.09 -0.40 -4.75
C MET A 66 3.72 0.69 -3.73
N VAL A 67 4.38 1.84 -3.74
CA VAL A 67 3.96 2.96 -2.88
C VAL A 67 2.56 3.47 -3.26
N GLU A 68 2.27 3.56 -4.55
CA GLU A 68 0.95 3.99 -5.05
C GLU A 68 -0.17 2.98 -4.73
N ASN A 69 0.15 1.69 -4.60
CA ASN A 69 -0.80 0.71 -4.08
C ASN A 69 -1.20 1.02 -2.63
N PHE A 70 -0.30 1.51 -1.78
CA PHE A 70 -0.68 1.94 -0.42
C PHE A 70 -1.57 3.18 -0.44
N PHE A 71 -1.39 4.09 -1.41
CA PHE A 71 -2.32 5.21 -1.61
C PHE A 71 -3.70 4.70 -1.97
N PHE A 72 -3.77 3.69 -2.84
CA PHE A 72 -5.01 3.01 -3.20
C PHE A 72 -5.68 2.35 -1.98
N GLU A 73 -4.92 1.64 -1.13
CA GLU A 73 -5.46 1.02 0.08
C GLU A 73 -6.02 2.06 1.06
N ILE A 74 -5.32 3.18 1.25
CA ILE A 74 -5.82 4.27 2.10
C ILE A 74 -7.14 4.85 1.55
N GLU A 75 -7.24 5.01 0.24
CA GLU A 75 -8.43 5.61 -0.38
C GLU A 75 -9.63 4.66 -0.38
N HIS A 76 -9.42 3.36 -0.63
CA HIS A 76 -10.50 2.41 -0.89
C HIS A 76 -10.75 1.40 0.23
N TYR A 77 -9.76 1.19 1.11
CA TYR A 77 -9.82 0.25 2.24
C TYR A 77 -9.62 0.94 3.59
N GLY A 78 -9.48 2.27 3.59
CA GLY A 78 -9.43 3.13 4.79
C GLY A 78 -8.10 3.14 5.54
N THR A 79 -7.14 2.28 5.17
CA THR A 79 -5.80 2.21 5.78
C THR A 79 -4.86 1.38 4.92
N ILE A 80 -3.56 1.44 5.22
CA ILE A 80 -2.62 0.40 4.77
C ILE A 80 -2.94 -0.91 5.47
N LEU A 81 -3.20 -1.96 4.70
CA LEU A 81 -3.57 -3.26 5.25
C LEU A 81 -2.33 -4.05 5.67
N ASN A 82 -2.52 -4.99 6.59
CA ASN A 82 -1.48 -5.97 6.90
C ASN A 82 -1.05 -6.75 5.64
N ALA A 83 -2.04 -7.21 4.87
CA ALA A 83 -1.87 -7.59 3.47
C ALA A 83 -3.19 -7.38 2.71
N ASN A 84 -3.15 -7.33 1.38
CA ASN A 84 -4.34 -7.05 0.55
C ASN A 84 -5.31 -8.25 0.45
N ARG A 85 -5.85 -8.73 1.59
CA ARG A 85 -6.95 -9.72 1.64
C ARG A 85 -8.13 -9.21 2.42
N THR A 86 -9.31 -9.72 2.10
CA THR A 86 -10.57 -9.33 2.75
C THR A 86 -10.53 -9.54 4.27
N TYR A 87 -9.89 -10.60 4.78
CA TYR A 87 -9.76 -10.86 6.22
C TYR A 87 -8.70 -9.99 6.93
N PHE A 88 -8.01 -9.11 6.21
CA PHE A 88 -7.09 -8.09 6.75
C PHE A 88 -7.70 -6.68 6.80
N LEU A 89 -8.93 -6.48 6.30
CA LEU A 89 -9.64 -5.17 6.30
C LEU A 89 -9.85 -4.53 7.69
N THR A 90 -9.50 -5.24 8.76
CA THR A 90 -9.64 -4.78 10.15
C THR A 90 -8.31 -4.43 10.81
N ARG A 91 -7.17 -4.62 10.14
CA ARG A 91 -5.84 -4.43 10.76
C ARG A 91 -4.77 -3.93 9.80
N SER A 92 -3.92 -3.05 10.33
CA SER A 92 -2.71 -2.55 9.69
C SER A 92 -1.45 -3.30 10.18
N GLN A 93 -0.28 -2.72 9.92
CA GLN A 93 1.06 -3.17 10.29
C GLN A 93 1.97 -1.97 10.62
N PRO A 94 3.18 -2.17 11.16
CA PRO A 94 4.09 -1.06 11.47
C PRO A 94 4.22 -0.04 10.32
N PRO A 95 4.01 1.26 10.56
CA PRO A 95 3.90 2.25 9.49
C PRO A 95 5.25 2.66 8.92
N PHE A 96 5.48 2.35 7.64
CA PHE A 96 6.69 2.72 6.88
C PHE A 96 6.42 3.64 5.68
N LEU A 97 5.18 4.12 5.49
CA LEU A 97 4.77 4.84 4.28
C LEU A 97 5.67 6.04 3.95
N THR A 98 5.96 6.90 4.92
CA THR A 98 6.83 8.07 4.71
C THR A 98 8.26 7.68 4.34
N SER A 99 8.77 6.57 4.88
CA SER A 99 10.09 6.04 4.54
C SER A 99 10.12 5.52 3.11
N MET A 100 9.07 4.81 2.68
CA MET A 100 8.93 4.34 1.29
C MET A 100 8.82 5.50 0.30
N ILE A 101 7.98 6.51 0.60
CA ILE A 101 7.83 7.72 -0.21
C ILE A 101 9.18 8.41 -0.40
N MET A 102 9.92 8.62 0.69
CA MET A 102 11.22 9.28 0.63
C MET A 102 12.25 8.44 -0.12
N ALA A 103 12.26 7.11 0.05
CA ALA A 103 13.17 6.24 -0.70
C ALA A 103 12.95 6.35 -2.21
N VAL A 104 11.70 6.29 -2.67
CA VAL A 104 11.33 6.45 -4.08
C VAL A 104 11.71 7.84 -4.58
N TYR A 105 11.31 8.91 -3.89
CA TYR A 105 11.59 10.28 -4.31
C TYR A 105 13.10 10.58 -4.43
N GLN A 106 13.91 10.07 -3.51
CA GLN A 106 15.37 10.26 -3.58
C GLN A 106 15.98 9.48 -4.75
N ALA A 107 15.47 8.29 -5.05
CA ALA A 107 15.91 7.53 -6.22
C ALA A 107 15.52 8.24 -7.55
N GLU A 108 14.32 8.81 -7.63
CA GLU A 108 13.90 9.63 -8.77
C GLU A 108 14.79 10.85 -8.94
N LYS A 109 15.07 11.56 -7.85
CA LYS A 109 15.96 12.71 -7.85
C LYS A 109 17.37 12.34 -8.32
N ALA A 110 17.92 11.23 -7.84
CA ALA A 110 19.22 10.73 -8.27
C ALA A 110 19.24 10.35 -9.77
N ALA A 111 18.11 9.88 -10.31
CA ALA A 111 17.93 9.58 -11.73
C ALA A 111 17.63 10.83 -12.59
N GLY A 112 17.60 12.04 -12.02
CA GLY A 112 17.24 13.27 -12.73
C GLY A 112 15.74 13.37 -13.08
N LYS A 113 14.89 12.60 -12.40
CA LYS A 113 13.44 12.47 -12.63
C LYS A 113 12.61 12.96 -11.44
N ALA A 114 13.14 13.87 -10.62
CA ALA A 114 12.46 14.31 -9.40
C ALA A 114 11.06 14.85 -9.73
N ASP A 115 10.04 14.30 -9.06
CA ASP A 115 8.63 14.66 -9.27
C ASP A 115 8.06 15.29 -8.00
N SER A 116 8.11 16.62 -7.91
CA SER A 116 7.57 17.36 -6.77
C SER A 116 6.04 17.30 -6.68
N GLY A 117 5.35 17.10 -7.81
CA GLY A 117 3.90 16.93 -7.84
C GLY A 117 3.48 15.62 -7.19
N TRP A 118 4.20 14.53 -7.47
CA TRP A 118 4.00 13.26 -6.80
C TRP A 118 4.33 13.32 -5.32
N LEU A 119 5.43 13.97 -4.93
CA LEU A 119 5.77 14.13 -3.51
C LEU A 119 4.68 14.88 -2.73
N ALA A 120 4.10 15.93 -3.32
CA ALA A 120 2.98 16.66 -2.72
C ALA A 120 1.73 15.78 -2.59
N LYS A 121 1.39 14.98 -3.61
CA LYS A 121 0.31 13.99 -3.55
C LYS A 121 0.58 12.95 -2.44
N ALA A 122 1.78 12.40 -2.40
CA ALA A 122 2.22 11.39 -1.45
C ALA A 122 2.14 11.89 0.01
N TYR A 123 2.49 13.16 0.24
CA TYR A 123 2.34 13.79 1.56
C TYR A 123 0.88 13.80 2.04
N GLY A 124 -0.08 14.03 1.15
CA GLY A 124 -1.50 13.94 1.48
C GLY A 124 -1.88 12.56 2.03
N TYR A 125 -1.40 11.48 1.41
CA TYR A 125 -1.62 10.11 1.91
C TYR A 125 -0.87 9.83 3.21
N ALA A 126 0.35 10.35 3.38
CA ALA A 126 1.07 10.25 4.65
C ALA A 126 0.34 10.94 5.80
N SER A 127 -0.34 12.07 5.55
CA SER A 127 -1.20 12.74 6.53
C SER A 127 -2.40 11.87 6.92
N LYS A 128 -3.10 11.29 5.92
CA LYS A 128 -4.23 10.37 6.15
C LYS A 128 -3.81 9.15 6.98
N ASP A 129 -2.67 8.53 6.65
CA ASP A 129 -2.11 7.40 7.40
C ASP A 129 -1.79 7.80 8.85
N TYR A 130 -1.10 8.93 9.06
CA TYR A 130 -0.81 9.45 10.40
C TYR A 130 -2.07 9.72 11.23
N GLU A 131 -3.09 10.33 10.64
CA GLU A 131 -4.36 10.58 11.32
C GLU A 131 -5.06 9.29 11.75
N MET A 132 -4.94 8.21 10.99
CA MET A 132 -5.50 6.90 11.36
C MET A 132 -4.85 6.34 12.63
N TRP A 133 -3.54 6.53 12.80
CA TRP A 133 -2.79 6.05 13.99
C TRP A 133 -3.02 6.86 15.27
N ASN A 134 -3.46 8.12 15.17
CA ASN A 134 -3.60 9.03 16.31
C ASN A 134 -5.06 9.28 16.72
N ARG A 135 -5.97 8.37 16.36
CA ARG A 135 -7.38 8.42 16.76
C ARG A 135 -7.67 7.65 18.04
#